data_AF-A0A7M3LVG0-F1
#
_entry.id   AF-A0A7M3LVG0-F1
#
_cell.length_a   1.000
_cell.length_b   1.000
_cell.length_c   1.000
_cell.angle_alpha   90.00
_cell.angle_beta   90.00
_cell.angle_gamma   90.00
#
_symmetry.space_group_name_H-M   'P 1'
#
loop_
_entity.id
_entity.type
_entity.pdbx_description
1 polymer ?
#
loop_
_entity_poly.entity_id
_entity_poly.type
_entity_poly.pdbx_seq_one_letter_code
_entity_poly.pdbx_strand_id
1 'polypeptide(L)'
;MTDPGPADQIRAAAQLLRTLATAASTDTDGTPTAHWTTAAFADSREPVLCGDYLTLDDGRRVPWPRLVRGGSPQRPAYMHVRHADYIAAVDPTVGLALAEWLDAEATRLELSIHLGRQEEYGRHALAVARQILGEEAER
;
A
#
# COMPACT_ATOMS: atom_id res chain seq x y z
N MET A 1 21.02 -13.59 16.72
CA MET A 1 19.81 -12.79 16.49
C MET A 1 18.70 -13.80 16.28
N THR A 2 17.72 -13.85 17.17
CA THR A 2 16.60 -14.80 17.05
C THR A 2 15.72 -14.34 15.89
N ASP A 3 15.37 -15.24 14.97
CA ASP A 3 14.44 -14.90 13.89
C ASP A 3 13.11 -14.44 14.50
N PRO A 4 12.51 -13.35 13.99
CA PRO A 4 11.25 -12.83 14.52
C PRO A 4 10.17 -13.92 14.42
N GLY A 5 9.38 -14.08 15.48
CA GLY A 5 8.29 -15.04 15.48
C GLY A 5 7.23 -14.68 14.43
N PRO A 6 6.35 -15.63 14.04
CA PRO A 6 5.31 -15.36 13.05
C PRO A 6 4.43 -14.13 13.37
N ALA A 7 4.06 -13.94 14.63
CA ALA A 7 3.29 -12.76 15.06
C ALA A 7 4.09 -11.45 14.91
N ASP A 8 5.40 -11.49 15.17
CA ASP A 8 6.29 -10.33 15.00
C ASP A 8 6.45 -9.95 13.53
N GLN A 9 6.56 -10.93 12.63
CA GLN A 9 6.60 -10.69 11.18
C GLN A 9 5.30 -10.05 10.68
N ILE A 10 4.14 -10.55 11.15
CA ILE A 10 2.84 -9.98 10.80
C ILE A 10 2.73 -8.52 11.27
N ARG A 11 3.17 -8.21 12.50
CA ARG A 11 3.20 -6.84 13.02
C ARG A 11 4.16 -5.94 12.26
N ALA A 12 5.34 -6.44 11.92
CA ALA A 12 6.31 -5.68 11.15
C ALA A 12 5.74 -5.29 9.79
N ALA A 13 5.05 -6.22 9.11
CA ALA A 13 4.34 -5.94 7.87
C ALA A 13 3.20 -4.94 8.06
N ALA A 14 2.39 -5.08 9.11
CA ALA A 14 1.31 -4.14 9.45
C ALA A 14 1.86 -2.72 9.67
N GLN A 15 2.95 -2.59 10.42
CA GLN A 15 3.58 -1.31 10.70
C GLN A 15 4.18 -0.68 9.44
N LEU A 16 4.89 -1.46 8.61
CA LEU A 16 5.41 -1.00 7.33
C LEU A 16 4.28 -0.49 6.43
N LEU A 17 3.21 -1.28 6.29
CA LEU A 17 2.08 -0.93 5.45
C LEU A 17 1.37 0.33 5.96
N ARG A 18 1.18 0.46 7.29
CA ARG A 18 0.64 1.67 7.90
C ARG A 18 1.50 2.90 7.62
N THR A 19 2.81 2.79 7.77
CA THR A 19 3.73 3.90 7.46
C THR A 19 3.64 4.31 5.99
N LEU A 20 3.65 3.35 5.08
CA LEU A 20 3.57 3.63 3.63
C LEU A 20 2.20 4.20 3.25
N ALA A 21 1.12 3.62 3.77
CA ALA A 21 -0.25 4.06 3.49
C ALA A 21 -0.53 5.45 4.08
N THR A 22 -0.14 5.73 5.32
CA THR A 22 -0.25 7.08 5.90
C THR A 22 0.52 8.09 5.06
N ALA A 23 1.76 7.80 4.69
CA ALA A 23 2.54 8.71 3.84
C ALA A 23 1.91 8.92 2.46
N ALA A 24 1.20 7.92 1.95
CA ALA A 24 0.50 7.94 0.67
C ALA A 24 -0.88 8.64 0.74
N SER A 25 -1.44 8.80 1.94
CA SER A 25 -2.73 9.43 2.24
C SER A 25 -2.60 10.78 2.94
N THR A 26 -1.43 11.42 2.89
CA THR A 26 -1.19 12.73 3.51
C THR A 26 -0.44 13.64 2.56
N ASP A 27 -0.92 14.87 2.38
CA ASP A 27 -0.25 15.88 1.57
C ASP A 27 1.02 16.44 2.20
N THR A 28 1.74 17.26 1.45
CA THR A 28 2.98 17.89 1.93
C THR A 28 2.76 18.78 3.16
N ASP A 29 1.52 19.23 3.38
CA ASP A 29 1.09 20.04 4.52
C ASP A 29 0.48 19.18 5.65
N GLY A 30 0.43 17.85 5.48
CA GLY A 30 -0.11 16.89 6.43
C GLY A 30 -1.62 16.69 6.37
N THR A 31 -2.31 17.25 5.37
CA THR A 31 -3.75 17.08 5.18
C THR A 31 -4.04 15.63 4.75
N PRO A 32 -4.96 14.92 5.41
CA PRO A 32 -5.41 13.61 4.95
C PRO A 32 -6.03 13.70 3.56
N THR A 33 -5.70 12.73 2.71
CA THR A 33 -6.17 12.65 1.34
C THR A 33 -6.63 11.22 1.09
N ALA A 34 -7.92 10.95 1.15
CA ALA A 34 -8.38 9.59 1.33
C ALA A 34 -8.46 8.77 0.05
N HIS A 35 -8.35 9.34 -1.15
CA HIS A 35 -8.54 8.55 -2.37
C HIS A 35 -7.61 8.90 -3.53
N TRP A 36 -7.06 7.85 -4.14
CA TRP A 36 -6.31 7.97 -5.38
C TRP A 36 -7.28 7.88 -6.56
N THR A 37 -7.15 8.80 -7.53
CA THR A 37 -7.97 8.78 -8.75
C THR A 37 -7.07 8.85 -9.98
N THR A 38 -7.43 8.11 -11.03
CA THR A 38 -6.73 8.17 -12.31
C THR A 38 -7.40 9.20 -13.24
N ALA A 39 -6.61 10.10 -13.83
CA ALA A 39 -7.00 10.91 -14.99
C ALA A 39 -6.01 10.75 -16.16
N ALA A 40 -6.46 10.22 -17.29
CA ALA A 40 -5.64 10.12 -18.50
C ALA A 40 -5.34 11.53 -19.07
N PHE A 41 -4.09 11.77 -19.47
CA PHE A 41 -3.76 12.98 -20.25
C PHE A 41 -4.25 12.82 -21.69
N ALA A 42 -5.08 13.76 -22.13
CA ALA A 42 -5.77 13.73 -23.43
C ALA A 42 -4.84 13.90 -24.65
N ASP A 43 -3.54 14.19 -24.46
CA ASP A 43 -2.61 14.55 -25.53
C ASP A 43 -1.59 13.43 -25.88
N SER A 44 -1.87 12.20 -25.48
CA SER A 44 -1.00 11.04 -25.75
C SER A 44 -1.75 9.99 -26.58
N ARG A 45 -1.08 9.46 -27.62
CA ARG A 45 -1.62 8.40 -28.52
C ARG A 45 -2.03 7.13 -27.77
N GLU A 46 -1.49 6.94 -26.57
CA GLU A 46 -1.95 5.97 -25.58
C GLU A 46 -2.22 6.74 -24.28
N PRO A 47 -3.35 6.54 -23.59
CA PRO A 47 -3.60 7.26 -22.35
C PRO A 47 -2.52 6.87 -21.33
N VAL A 48 -1.73 7.86 -20.90
CA VAL A 48 -0.74 7.73 -19.82
C VAL A 48 -1.12 8.63 -18.66
N LEU A 49 -0.90 8.11 -17.44
CA LEU A 49 -1.08 8.87 -16.21
C LEU A 49 0.22 9.55 -15.85
N CYS A 50 0.15 10.88 -15.70
CA CYS A 50 1.17 11.67 -15.03
C CYS A 50 0.73 11.81 -13.57
N GLY A 51 1.54 11.32 -12.63
CA GLY A 51 1.22 11.26 -11.20
C GLY A 51 1.28 12.62 -10.49
N ASP A 52 0.94 13.70 -11.17
CA ASP A 52 1.18 15.08 -10.71
C ASP A 52 0.02 15.66 -9.89
N TYR A 53 -1.09 14.93 -9.78
CA TYR A 53 -2.27 15.39 -9.06
C TYR A 53 -2.83 14.30 -8.16
N LEU A 54 -3.29 14.74 -6.99
CA LEU A 54 -4.04 13.90 -6.07
C LEU A 54 -5.40 14.56 -5.81
N THR A 55 -6.44 13.73 -5.67
CA THR A 55 -7.82 14.18 -5.43
C THR A 55 -8.13 14.07 -3.94
N LEU A 56 -8.54 15.18 -3.34
CA LEU A 56 -8.95 15.25 -1.94
C LEU A 56 -10.40 14.75 -1.78
N ASP A 57 -10.81 14.50 -0.53
CA ASP A 57 -12.15 14.02 -0.18
C ASP A 57 -13.27 14.98 -0.62
N ASP A 58 -12.96 16.27 -0.74
CA ASP A 58 -13.87 17.31 -1.23
C ASP A 58 -13.88 17.45 -2.78
N GLY A 59 -13.19 16.54 -3.48
CA GLY A 59 -13.10 16.50 -4.94
C GLY A 59 -12.12 17.49 -5.55
N ARG A 60 -11.41 18.30 -4.74
CA ARG A 60 -10.35 19.18 -5.26
C ARG A 60 -9.15 18.36 -5.73
N ARG A 61 -8.56 18.77 -6.85
CA ARG A 61 -7.27 18.24 -7.34
C ARG A 61 -6.15 19.16 -6.89
N VAL A 62 -5.21 18.64 -6.11
CA VAL A 62 -4.02 19.38 -5.66
C VAL A 62 -2.78 18.88 -6.41
N PRO A 63 -1.85 19.78 -6.80
CA PRO A 63 -0.54 19.36 -7.29
C PRO A 63 0.16 18.49 -6.25
N TRP A 64 0.62 17.31 -6.65
CA TRP A 64 1.28 16.35 -5.77
C TRP A 64 2.72 16.11 -6.21
N PRO A 65 3.68 15.93 -5.29
CA PRO A 65 5.00 15.43 -5.68
C PRO A 65 4.84 14.08 -6.37
N ARG A 66 5.17 14.03 -7.67
CA ARG A 66 5.03 12.88 -8.60
C ARG A 66 4.80 11.54 -7.88
N LEU A 67 3.57 11.03 -7.93
CA LEU A 67 3.19 9.71 -7.40
C LEU A 67 4.13 8.60 -7.92
N VAL A 68 4.59 8.76 -9.16
CA VAL A 68 5.58 7.88 -9.79
C VAL A 68 6.96 8.54 -9.73
N ARG A 69 7.89 7.90 -9.01
CA ARG A 69 9.29 8.33 -8.95
C ARG A 69 10.11 7.77 -10.13
N GLY A 70 11.24 8.42 -10.45
CA GLY A 70 12.21 7.91 -11.43
C GLY A 70 12.20 8.56 -12.82
N GLY A 71 11.48 9.67 -12.99
CA GLY A 71 11.46 10.44 -14.24
C GLY A 71 12.39 11.65 -14.22
N SER A 72 12.83 12.12 -15.39
CA SER A 72 13.53 13.40 -15.55
C SER A 72 12.55 14.50 -16.03
N PRO A 73 12.97 15.78 -16.08
CA PRO A 73 12.19 16.83 -16.73
C PRO A 73 11.93 16.53 -18.22
N GLN A 74 12.89 15.90 -18.90
CA GLN A 74 12.78 15.53 -20.32
C GLN A 74 12.02 14.21 -20.55
N ARG A 75 11.90 13.37 -19.52
CA ARG A 75 11.20 12.09 -19.57
C ARG A 75 10.49 11.84 -18.24
N PRO A 76 9.28 12.38 -18.06
CA PRO A 76 8.48 12.15 -16.86
C PRO A 76 8.30 10.66 -16.58
N ALA A 77 8.09 10.32 -15.30
CA ALA A 77 7.70 8.96 -14.96
C ALA A 77 6.21 8.81 -15.29
N TYR A 78 5.88 7.79 -16.06
CA TYR A 78 4.51 7.50 -16.48
C TYR A 78 4.09 6.14 -15.93
N MET A 79 2.80 6.00 -15.67
CA MET A 79 2.18 4.72 -15.36
C MET A 79 1.16 4.38 -16.44
N HIS A 80 1.18 3.14 -16.92
CA HIS A 80 0.12 2.64 -17.81
C HIS A 80 -1.23 2.68 -17.08
N VAL A 81 -2.29 3.08 -17.78
CA VAL A 81 -3.63 3.29 -17.19
C VAL A 81 -4.12 2.07 -16.42
N ARG A 82 -3.95 0.86 -16.95
CA ARG A 82 -4.38 -0.36 -16.26
C ARG A 82 -3.66 -0.59 -14.92
N HIS A 83 -2.37 -0.24 -14.82
CA HIS A 83 -1.63 -0.35 -13.56
C HIS A 83 -2.10 0.71 -12.56
N ALA A 84 -2.36 1.91 -13.05
CA ALA A 84 -2.85 2.99 -12.22
C ALA A 84 -4.28 2.76 -11.73
N ASP A 85 -5.15 2.19 -12.56
CA ASP A 85 -6.52 1.83 -12.18
C ASP A 85 -6.51 0.76 -11.08
N TYR A 86 -5.62 -0.24 -11.21
CA TYR A 86 -5.40 -1.22 -10.14
C TYR A 86 -4.89 -0.54 -8.86
N ILE A 87 -3.88 0.31 -8.96
CA ILE A 87 -3.30 1.01 -7.81
C ILE A 87 -4.31 1.95 -7.15
N ALA A 88 -5.16 2.62 -7.91
CA ALA A 88 -6.25 3.44 -7.40
C ALA A 88 -7.34 2.60 -6.73
N ALA A 89 -7.56 1.35 -7.16
CA ALA A 89 -8.46 0.42 -6.47
C ALA A 89 -7.86 -0.10 -5.15
N VAL A 90 -6.53 -0.18 -5.05
CA VAL A 90 -5.77 -0.54 -3.83
C VAL A 90 -5.22 0.71 -3.15
N ASP A 91 -6.03 1.78 -3.11
CA ASP A 91 -5.63 3.07 -2.55
C ASP A 91 -5.12 2.94 -1.09
N PRO A 92 -4.50 3.99 -0.54
CA PRO A 92 -3.93 3.94 0.81
C PRO A 92 -4.90 3.50 1.91
N THR A 93 -6.20 3.74 1.79
CA THR A 93 -7.20 3.30 2.77
C THR A 93 -7.32 1.78 2.81
N VAL A 94 -7.19 1.10 1.66
CA VAL A 94 -7.09 -0.37 1.60
C VAL A 94 -5.83 -0.84 2.33
N GLY A 95 -4.71 -0.13 2.15
CA GLY A 95 -3.48 -0.40 2.89
C GLY A 95 -3.64 -0.27 4.41
N LEU A 96 -4.34 0.77 4.88
CA LEU A 96 -4.63 0.97 6.30
C LEU A 96 -5.54 -0.13 6.87
N ALA A 97 -6.62 -0.47 6.16
CA ALA A 97 -7.53 -1.55 6.57
C ALA A 97 -6.80 -2.91 6.61
N LEU A 98 -5.91 -3.17 5.64
CA LEU A 98 -5.10 -4.38 5.63
C LEU A 98 -4.11 -4.41 6.80
N ALA A 99 -3.52 -3.27 7.18
CA ALA A 99 -2.64 -3.18 8.35
C ALA A 99 -3.40 -3.46 9.66
N GLU A 100 -4.63 -2.95 9.81
CA GLU A 100 -5.49 -3.25 10.96
C GLU A 100 -5.87 -4.73 11.03
N TRP A 101 -6.19 -5.34 9.87
CA TRP A 101 -6.45 -6.77 9.80
C TRP A 101 -5.23 -7.61 10.20
N LEU A 102 -4.03 -7.24 9.74
CA LEU A 102 -2.78 -7.93 10.12
C LEU A 102 -2.53 -7.83 11.63
N ASP A 103 -2.72 -6.66 12.25
CA ASP A 103 -2.59 -6.51 13.70
C ASP A 103 -3.59 -7.40 14.46
N ALA A 104 -4.84 -7.48 14.00
CA ALA A 104 -5.85 -8.35 14.58
C ALA A 104 -5.47 -9.84 14.49
N GLU A 105 -4.92 -10.27 13.36
CA GLU A 105 -4.45 -11.65 13.17
C GLU A 105 -3.20 -11.96 14.01
N ALA A 106 -2.26 -11.01 14.16
CA ALA A 106 -1.13 -11.17 15.07
C ALA A 106 -1.59 -11.37 16.52
N THR A 107 -2.55 -10.56 16.98
CA THR A 107 -3.16 -10.72 18.31
C THR A 107 -3.89 -12.06 18.44
N ARG A 108 -4.63 -12.48 17.42
CA ARG A 108 -5.32 -13.78 17.42
C ARG A 108 -4.33 -14.94 17.52
N LEU A 109 -3.21 -14.84 16.82
CA LEU A 109 -2.17 -15.86 16.83
C LEU A 109 -1.57 -16.03 18.22
N GLU A 110 -1.24 -14.94 18.91
CA GLU A 110 -0.70 -15.00 20.27
C GLU A 110 -1.69 -15.53 21.32
N LEU A 111 -2.95 -15.14 21.21
CA LEU A 111 -4.00 -15.53 22.16
C LEU A 111 -4.51 -16.96 21.94
N SER A 112 -4.16 -17.59 20.82
CA SER A 112 -4.66 -18.91 20.49
C SER A 112 -4.01 -19.97 21.37
N ILE A 113 -4.78 -20.58 22.27
CA ILE A 113 -4.29 -21.60 23.22
C ILE A 113 -4.12 -22.98 22.54
N HIS A 114 -4.73 -23.17 21.35
CA HIS A 114 -4.70 -24.44 20.60
C HIS A 114 -3.67 -24.39 19.47
N LEU A 115 -2.51 -25.02 19.69
CA LEU A 115 -1.39 -25.12 18.74
C LEU A 115 -1.82 -25.55 17.32
N GLY A 116 -2.76 -26.51 17.19
CA GLY A 116 -3.21 -27.00 15.89
C GLY A 116 -4.08 -26.03 15.07
N ARG A 117 -4.70 -25.03 15.72
CA ARG A 117 -5.46 -23.98 15.02
C ARG A 117 -4.62 -22.73 14.74
N GLN A 118 -3.51 -22.55 15.45
CA GLN A 118 -2.60 -21.42 15.22
C GLN A 118 -1.99 -21.44 13.82
N GLU A 119 -1.55 -22.60 13.34
CA GLU A 119 -1.02 -22.74 11.98
C GLU A 119 -2.07 -22.42 10.92
N GLU A 120 -3.34 -22.78 11.15
CA GLU A 120 -4.41 -22.58 10.18
C GLU A 120 -4.87 -21.11 10.12
N TYR A 121 -4.98 -20.43 11.26
CA TYR A 121 -5.37 -19.01 11.32
C TYR A 121 -4.25 -18.07 10.85
N GLY A 122 -3.00 -18.33 11.25
CA GLY A 122 -1.88 -17.44 10.98
C GLY A 122 -1.26 -17.60 9.59
N ARG A 123 -1.48 -18.72 8.89
CA ARG A 123 -0.77 -19.02 7.62
C ARG A 123 -1.03 -17.98 6.54
N HIS A 124 -2.27 -17.54 6.36
CA HIS A 124 -2.60 -16.57 5.32
C HIS A 124 -2.06 -15.18 5.66
N ALA A 125 -2.19 -14.74 6.91
CA ALA A 125 -1.63 -13.48 7.38
C ALA A 125 -0.10 -13.46 7.26
N LEU A 126 0.57 -14.56 7.61
CA LEU A 126 2.02 -14.69 7.49
C LEU A 126 2.49 -14.67 6.03
N ALA A 127 1.79 -15.34 5.12
CA ALA A 127 2.12 -15.31 3.69
C ALA A 127 2.01 -13.88 3.13
N VAL A 128 0.93 -13.16 3.46
CA VAL A 128 0.76 -11.75 3.08
C VAL A 128 1.88 -10.88 3.69
N ALA A 129 2.20 -11.09 4.97
CA ALA A 129 3.26 -10.35 5.65
C ALA A 129 4.62 -10.52 4.96
N ARG A 130 4.97 -11.75 4.58
CA ARG A 130 6.23 -12.03 3.87
C ARG A 130 6.29 -11.39 2.49
N GLN A 131 5.17 -11.33 1.77
CA GLN A 131 5.10 -10.62 0.49
C GLN A 131 5.31 -9.12 0.67
N ILE A 132 4.72 -8.53 1.70
CA ILE A 132 4.90 -7.11 2.05
C ILE A 132 6.36 -6.82 2.44
N LEU A 133 7.00 -7.72 3.17
CA LEU A 133 8.41 -7.62 3.59
C LEU A 133 9.40 -7.94 2.47
N GLY A 134 8.94 -8.44 1.32
CA GLY A 134 9.78 -8.77 0.16
C GLY A 134 10.50 -10.12 0.26
N GLU A 135 10.11 -11.00 1.18
CA GLU A 135 10.78 -12.28 1.45
C GLU A 135 10.36 -13.41 0.48
N GLU A 136 9.25 -13.26 -0.25
CA GLU A 136 8.75 -14.27 -1.21
C GLU A 136 9.01 -13.90 -2.71
N ALA A 137 9.76 -12.84 -2.99
CA ALA A 137 9.90 -12.28 -4.35
C ALA A 137 11.05 -12.85 -5.20
N GLU A 138 11.70 -13.94 -4.79
CA GLU A 138 12.56 -14.73 -5.68
C GLU A 138 11.70 -15.72 -6.49
N ARG A 139 11.28 -15.33 -7.69
CA ARG A 139 10.73 -16.21 -8.73
C ARG A 139 11.48 -16.02 -10.04
#